data_AF-A0A6N8NN36-F1
#
_entry.id   AF-A0A6N8NN36-F1
#
_cell.length_a   1.000
_cell.length_b   1.000
_cell.length_c   1.000
_cell.angle_alpha   90.00
_cell.angle_beta   90.00
_cell.angle_gamma   90.00
#
_symmetry.space_group_name_H-M   'P 1'
#
loop_
_entity.id
_entity.type
_entity.pdbx_description
1 polymer ?
#
loop_
_entity_poly.entity_id
_entity_poly.type
_entity_poly.pdbx_seq_one_letter_code
_entity_poly.pdbx_strand_id
1 'polypeptide(L)'
;MMPEYQGGFWHFIRLPDGGGYMMPDGDRFHLVNGENWFDRTVSADAAGIILTSLVINRQLWLYHDSGNAGLTHLYCRCYLICLCLLLNCKYIA
;
A
#
# COMPACT_ATOMS: atom_id res chain seq x y z
N MET A 1 -7.73 7.01 5.22
CA MET A 1 -8.01 6.86 6.66
C MET A 1 -8.82 5.60 6.87
N MET A 2 -8.67 4.95 8.03
CA MET A 2 -9.50 3.82 8.46
C MET A 2 -10.20 4.25 9.76
N PRO A 3 -11.41 4.84 9.69
CA PRO A 3 -11.98 5.60 10.81
C PRO A 3 -12.22 4.75 12.07
N GLU A 4 -12.53 3.46 11.89
CA GLU A 4 -12.81 2.53 12.99
C GLU A 4 -11.55 1.81 13.51
N TYR A 5 -10.42 1.90 12.79
CA TYR A 5 -9.22 1.16 13.13
C TYR A 5 -8.52 1.74 14.37
N GLN A 6 -8.35 0.92 15.40
CA GLN A 6 -7.78 1.32 16.70
C GLN A 6 -6.31 0.89 16.88
N GLY A 7 -5.61 0.53 15.79
CA GLY A 7 -4.32 -0.14 15.88
C GLY A 7 -4.46 -1.66 15.90
N GLY A 8 -3.33 -2.36 15.95
CA GLY A 8 -3.28 -3.82 15.82
C GLY A 8 -1.97 -4.32 15.21
N PHE A 9 -1.87 -5.63 15.06
CA PHE A 9 -0.72 -6.27 14.41
C PHE A 9 -0.78 -6.11 12.89
N TRP A 10 0.40 -6.08 12.27
CA TRP A 10 0.55 -6.03 10.83
C TRP A 10 1.44 -7.19 10.39
N HIS A 11 1.01 -7.89 9.35
CA HIS A 11 1.74 -8.99 8.74
C HIS A 11 2.64 -8.47 7.63
N PHE A 12 3.91 -8.84 7.66
CA PHE A 12 4.85 -8.53 6.58
C PHE A 12 4.72 -9.59 5.47
N ILE A 13 4.26 -9.16 4.29
CA ILE A 13 4.10 -10.02 3.13
C ILE A 13 5.27 -9.80 2.18
N ARG A 14 6.12 -10.81 2.04
CA ARG A 14 7.25 -10.80 1.12
C ARG A 14 6.84 -11.45 -0.19
N LEU A 15 7.11 -10.76 -1.30
CA LEU A 15 6.78 -11.25 -2.62
C LEU A 15 7.96 -12.03 -3.23
N PRO A 16 7.69 -13.09 -4.02
CA PRO A 16 8.74 -13.88 -4.68
C PRO A 16 9.66 -13.04 -5.57
N ASP A 17 9.10 -12.06 -6.28
CA ASP A 17 9.83 -11.17 -7.20
C ASP A 17 10.58 -10.03 -6.49
N GLY A 18 10.63 -10.09 -5.15
CA GLY A 18 11.20 -9.07 -4.29
C GLY A 18 10.19 -7.97 -3.94
N GLY A 19 10.57 -7.15 -2.94
CA GLY A 19 9.64 -6.21 -2.33
C GLY A 19 8.60 -6.91 -1.46
N GLY A 20 7.53 -6.18 -1.15
CA GLY A 20 6.50 -6.64 -0.25
C GLY A 20 5.60 -5.48 0.20
N TYR A 21 4.58 -5.83 0.96
CA TYR A 21 3.68 -4.90 1.63
C TYR A 21 3.41 -5.37 3.05
N MET A 22 2.78 -4.52 3.84
CA MET A 22 2.24 -4.93 5.13
C MET A 22 0.72 -4.87 5.08
N MET A 23 0.05 -5.82 5.73
CA MET A 23 -1.40 -5.81 5.88
C MET A 23 -1.80 -5.87 7.36
N PRO A 24 -2.85 -5.17 7.78
CA PRO A 24 -3.36 -5.28 9.15
C PRO A 24 -3.94 -6.69 9.40
N ASP A 25 -3.83 -7.17 10.63
CA ASP A 25 -4.51 -8.38 11.08
C ASP A 25 -6.02 -8.15 11.16
N GLY A 26 -6.82 -9.00 10.52
CA GLY A 26 -8.27 -8.89 10.43
C GLY A 26 -8.83 -9.39 9.10
N ASP A 27 -10.14 -9.25 8.91
CA ASP A 27 -10.82 -9.67 7.68
C ASP A 27 -11.02 -8.51 6.71
N ARG A 28 -11.77 -7.48 7.12
CA ARG A 28 -12.12 -6.33 6.28
C ARG A 28 -12.01 -5.02 7.02
N PHE A 29 -11.71 -3.95 6.28
CA PHE A 29 -11.54 -2.62 6.82
C PHE A 29 -12.24 -1.58 5.97
N HIS A 30 -12.94 -0.67 6.65
CA HIS A 30 -13.50 0.53 6.03
C HIS A 30 -12.38 1.54 5.77
N LEU A 31 -12.19 1.89 4.51
CA LEU A 31 -11.21 2.86 4.05
C LEU A 31 -11.92 4.06 3.44
N VAL A 32 -11.53 5.25 3.92
CA VAL A 32 -12.02 6.53 3.46
C VAL A 32 -10.86 7.43 3.05
N ASN A 33 -10.88 7.98 1.84
CA ASN A 33 -10.01 9.05 1.40
C ASN A 33 -10.85 10.21 0.83
N GLY A 34 -10.90 11.31 1.58
CA GLY A 34 -11.63 12.50 1.16
C GLY A 34 -11.05 13.21 -0.06
N GLU A 35 -9.76 13.02 -0.37
CA GLU A 35 -9.11 13.70 -1.50
C GLU A 35 -9.59 13.18 -2.86
N ASN A 36 -10.05 11.92 -2.91
CA ASN A 36 -10.51 11.28 -4.15
C ASN A 36 -11.87 10.60 -4.02
N TRP A 37 -12.64 10.93 -2.97
CA TRP A 37 -13.97 10.37 -2.70
C TRP A 37 -14.01 8.85 -2.57
N PHE A 38 -12.89 8.21 -2.24
CA PHE A 38 -12.85 6.78 -2.00
C PHE A 38 -13.49 6.48 -0.64
N ASP A 39 -14.53 5.66 -0.62
CA ASP A 39 -15.22 5.23 0.59
C ASP A 39 -15.73 3.79 0.37
N ARG A 40 -14.95 2.81 0.82
CA ARG A 40 -15.22 1.38 0.60
C ARG A 40 -14.69 0.51 1.73
N THR A 41 -15.38 -0.58 1.99
CA THR A 41 -14.89 -1.67 2.85
C THR A 41 -14.20 -2.73 2.00
N VAL A 42 -12.91 -2.94 2.21
CA VAL A 42 -12.05 -3.87 1.45
C VAL A 42 -11.46 -4.95 2.36
N SER A 43 -10.88 -6.01 1.79
CA SER A 43 -10.15 -7.03 2.55
C SER A 43 -8.90 -6.45 3.22
N ALA A 44 -8.41 -7.11 4.27
CA ALA A 44 -7.16 -6.80 4.95
C ALA A 44 -5.98 -6.69 3.96
N ASP A 45 -5.91 -7.64 3.02
CA ASP A 45 -4.88 -7.68 1.99
C ASP A 45 -4.91 -6.43 1.10
N ALA A 46 -6.07 -6.11 0.55
CA ALA A 46 -6.27 -4.93 -0.28
C ALA A 46 -5.99 -3.63 0.51
N ALA A 47 -6.43 -3.57 1.77
CA ALA A 47 -6.14 -2.42 2.64
C ALA A 47 -4.64 -2.23 2.84
N GLY A 48 -3.91 -3.32 3.10
CA GLY A 48 -2.46 -3.33 3.24
C GLY A 48 -1.74 -2.82 1.99
N ILE A 49 -2.13 -3.31 0.81
CA ILE A 49 -1.52 -2.89 -0.45
C ILE A 49 -1.82 -1.41 -0.76
N ILE A 50 -3.06 -0.95 -0.54
CA ILE A 50 -3.43 0.46 -0.74
C ILE A 50 -2.59 1.37 0.16
N LEU A 51 -2.53 1.08 1.46
CA LEU A 51 -1.82 1.91 2.44
C LEU A 51 -0.31 1.89 2.21
N THR A 52 0.26 0.72 1.93
CA THR A 52 1.68 0.59 1.57
C THR A 52 1.99 1.40 0.31
N SER A 53 1.13 1.36 -0.71
CA SER A 53 1.29 2.14 -1.94
C SER A 53 1.30 3.65 -1.68
N LEU A 54 0.42 4.14 -0.80
CA LEU A 54 0.38 5.57 -0.42
C LEU A 54 1.67 6.00 0.28
N VAL A 55 2.17 5.20 1.21
CA VAL A 55 3.43 5.48 1.93
C VAL A 55 4.60 5.48 0.95
N ILE A 56 4.71 4.47 0.09
CA ILE A 56 5.78 4.40 -0.91
C ILE A 56 5.70 5.58 -1.88
N ASN A 57 4.50 5.96 -2.33
CA ASN A 57 4.33 7.12 -3.22
C ASN A 57 4.80 8.42 -2.57
N ARG A 58 4.47 8.63 -1.29
CA ARG A 58 4.95 9.79 -0.53
C ARG A 58 6.48 9.80 -0.42
N GLN A 59 7.08 8.66 -0.07
CA GLN A 59 8.53 8.54 0.05
C GLN A 59 9.23 8.72 -1.31
N LEU A 60 8.64 8.22 -2.40
CA LEU A 60 9.15 8.38 -3.75
C LEU A 60 9.28 9.87 -4.11
N TRP A 61 8.26 10.67 -3.84
CA TRP A 61 8.31 12.11 -4.05
C TRP A 61 9.42 12.79 -3.24
N LEU A 62 9.56 12.44 -1.95
CA LEU A 62 10.62 12.99 -1.11
C LEU A 62 12.02 12.70 -1.67
N TYR A 63 12.26 11.47 -2.12
CA TYR A 63 13.57 11.10 -2.66
C TYR A 63 13.83 11.67 -4.05
N HIS A 64 12.79 11.76 -4.88
CA HIS A 64 12.84 12.44 -6.16
C HIS A 64 13.29 13.89 -5.97
N ASP A 65 12.63 14.63 -5.08
CA ASP A 65 12.92 16.04 -4.82
C ASP A 65 14.30 16.25 -4.17
N SER A 66 14.78 15.27 -3.38
CA SER A 66 16.14 15.29 -2.82
C SER A 66 17.25 15.00 -3.84
N GLY A 67 16.92 14.57 -5.07
CA GLY A 67 17.89 14.15 -6.08
C GLY A 67 18.55 12.80 -5.83
N ASN A 68 18.03 11.99 -4.88
CA ASN A 68 18.59 10.68 -4.56
C ASN A 68 18.11 9.61 -5.55
N ALA A 69 18.78 9.53 -6.71
CA ALA A 69 18.39 8.64 -7.81
C ALA A 69 18.28 7.15 -7.39
N GLY A 70 19.14 6.68 -6.48
CA GLY A 70 19.13 5.29 -6.02
C GLY A 70 17.85 4.94 -5.24
N LEU A 71 17.47 5.79 -4.28
CA LEU A 71 16.22 5.60 -3.52
C LEU A 71 14.99 5.86 -4.39
N THR A 72 15.01 6.87 -5.25
CA THR A 72 13.92 7.11 -6.21
C THR A 72 13.66 5.89 -7.09
N HIS A 73 14.71 5.28 -7.64
CA HIS A 73 14.56 4.07 -8.44
C HIS A 73 14.04 2.88 -7.62
N LEU A 74 14.56 2.67 -6.41
CA LEU A 74 14.10 1.60 -5.51
C LEU A 74 12.61 1.75 -5.15
N TYR A 75 12.19 2.94 -4.72
CA TYR A 75 10.80 3.20 -4.33
C TYR A 75 9.85 3.17 -5.53
N CYS A 76 10.29 3.62 -6.71
CA CYS A 76 9.51 3.49 -7.94
C CYS A 76 9.24 2.01 -8.28
N ARG A 77 10.26 1.15 -8.18
CA ARG A 77 10.10 -0.30 -8.37
C ARG A 77 9.11 -0.90 -7.36
N CYS A 78 9.24 -0.57 -6.07
CA CYS A 78 8.32 -1.07 -5.03
C CYS A 78 6.88 -0.58 -5.24
N TYR A 79 6.71 0.66 -5.69
CA TYR A 79 5.39 1.23 -6.00
C TYR A 79 4.71 0.49 -7.15
N LEU A 80 5.44 0.23 -8.24
CA LEU A 80 4.91 -0.50 -9.39
C LEU A 80 4.51 -1.93 -9.04
N ILE A 81 5.23 -2.60 -8.14
CA ILE A 81 4.85 -3.94 -7.66
C ILE A 81 3.49 -3.88 -6.93
N CYS A 82 3.31 -2.94 -6.01
CA CYS A 82 2.04 -2.80 -5.28
C CYS A 82 0.89 -2.42 -6.22
N LEU A 83 1.14 -1.53 -7.19
CA LEU A 83 0.14 -1.15 -8.20
C LEU A 83 -0.25 -2.34 -9.10
N CYS A 84 0.72 -3.15 -9.51
CA CYS A 84 0.44 -4.39 -10.26
C CYS A 84 -0.44 -5.35 -9.46
N LEU A 85 -0.21 -5.50 -8.16
CA LEU A 85 -1.07 -6.33 -7.30
C LEU A 85 -2.50 -5.79 -7.20
N LEU A 86 -2.66 -4.46 -7.04
CA LEU A 86 -3.97 -3.80 -6.99
C LEU A 86 -4.75 -3.91 -8.32
N LEU A 87 -4.06 -3.85 -9.46
CA LEU A 87 -4.71 -3.88 -10.77
C LEU A 87 -4.98 -5.30 -11.28
N ASN A 88 -4.14 -6.27 -10.92
CA ASN A 88 -4.26 -7.64 -11.43
C ASN A 88 -5.04 -8.59 -10.51
N CYS A 89 -5.50 -8.12 -9.35
CA CYS A 89 -6.54 -8.75 -8.52
C CYS A 89 -6.60 -10.29 -8.56
N LYS A 90 -5.47 -10.96 -8.27
CA LYS A 90 -5.49 -12.38 -7.90
C LYS A 90 -5.97 -12.60 -6.44
N TYR A 91 -6.30 -11.52 -5.72
CA TYR A 91 -6.57 -11.52 -4.27
C TYR A 91 -7.78 -10.66 -3.83
N ILE A 92 -8.68 -10.30 -4.76
CA ILE A 92 -9.93 -9.54 -4.45
C ILE A 92 -11.19 -10.42 -4.47
N ALA A 93 -11.06 -11.73 -4.67
CA ALA A 93 -12.16 -12.69 -4.45
C ALA A 93 -12.05 -13.31 -3.06
#